data_AF-A0A450V6N7-F1
#
_entry.id   AF-A0A450V6N7-F1
#
_cell.length_a   1.000
_cell.length_b   1.000
_cell.length_c   1.000
_cell.angle_alpha   90.00
_cell.angle_beta   90.00
_cell.angle_gamma   90.00
#
_symmetry.space_group_name_H-M   'P 1'
#
loop_
_entity.id
_entity.type
_entity.pdbx_description
1 polymer ?
#
loop_
_entity_poly.entity_id
_entity_poly.type
_entity_poly.pdbx_seq_one_letter_code
_entity_poly.pdbx_strand_id
1 'polypeptide(L)'
;MTHATSPPTSSNPKRYAGFRLLIVDDNRNNLFTLRTLIQKYMDVEIMEALSGQQALSIALNEPNIDLIVLDVQMPEMDGFQTASMLKIRKKTRDIPIIFLTAAFKSGDFQKKGYEVGAVDYLLKPINDDLLINKISTYFRLIQKEREINQVLEERVAARTAELQRANHYREQIIDTMGEALLVLNPNGVIKSANLAAYEMLDFPDGELIGALLGDVFEEADPEQASAFMGTWLEALVRVGVIRNIEARLITKEGRRVPILLSRSAIKNSKEEITDIICIARDITGYQRVEEDAE
;
A
#
# COMPACT_ATOMS: atom_id res chain seq x y z
N MET A 1 49.76 -31.88 -36.52
CA MET A 1 48.53 -31.88 -37.33
C MET A 1 47.57 -30.88 -36.73
N THR A 2 47.16 -29.92 -37.56
CA THR A 2 46.33 -28.74 -37.28
C THR A 2 44.89 -29.14 -36.97
N HIS A 3 44.38 -28.80 -35.78
CA HIS A 3 42.93 -28.71 -35.56
C HIS A 3 42.54 -27.23 -35.60
N ALA A 4 41.90 -26.86 -36.70
CA ALA A 4 41.24 -25.58 -36.89
C ALA A 4 40.05 -25.50 -35.93
N THR A 5 40.07 -24.50 -35.04
CA THR A 5 38.91 -24.08 -34.26
C THR A 5 37.99 -23.29 -35.18
N SER A 6 36.85 -23.87 -35.55
CA SER A 6 35.77 -23.16 -36.23
C SER A 6 35.24 -22.03 -35.34
N PRO A 7 34.86 -20.86 -35.90
CA PRO A 7 34.31 -19.76 -35.10
C PRO A 7 32.89 -20.09 -34.61
N PRO A 8 32.48 -19.63 -33.41
CA PRO A 8 31.12 -19.83 -32.93
C PRO A 8 30.14 -19.03 -33.80
N THR A 9 29.19 -19.75 -34.38
CA THR A 9 28.13 -19.22 -35.25
C THR A 9 27.10 -18.46 -34.42
N SER A 10 26.77 -17.26 -34.88
CA SER A 10 25.79 -16.34 -34.31
C SER A 10 24.36 -16.92 -34.26
N SER A 11 23.78 -17.01 -33.08
CA SER A 11 22.32 -17.01 -32.89
C SER A 11 21.97 -16.50 -31.50
N ASN A 12 21.87 -15.17 -31.35
CA ASN A 12 21.22 -14.58 -30.19
C ASN A 12 19.70 -14.81 -30.38
N PRO A 13 18.98 -15.53 -29.49
CA PRO A 13 17.53 -15.61 -29.62
C PRO A 13 16.99 -14.19 -29.52
N LYS A 14 16.23 -13.75 -30.52
CA LYS A 14 15.63 -12.41 -30.56
C LYS A 14 14.85 -12.21 -29.26
N ARG A 15 15.17 -11.15 -28.52
CA ARG A 15 14.58 -10.82 -27.21
C ARG A 15 13.36 -9.92 -27.38
N TYR A 16 12.60 -9.77 -26.29
CA TYR A 16 11.45 -8.86 -26.14
C TYR A 16 10.12 -9.31 -26.77
N ALA A 17 9.93 -10.63 -26.94
CA ALA A 17 8.63 -11.19 -27.33
C ALA A 17 7.51 -10.69 -26.39
N GLY A 18 6.41 -10.22 -26.97
CA GLY A 18 5.27 -9.64 -26.23
C GLY A 18 5.39 -8.14 -25.94
N PHE A 19 6.50 -7.49 -26.31
CA PHE A 19 6.57 -6.02 -26.32
C PHE A 19 5.91 -5.42 -27.55
N ARG A 20 5.36 -4.21 -27.40
CA ARG A 20 4.67 -3.46 -28.46
C ARG A 20 5.34 -2.11 -28.69
N LEU A 21 5.75 -1.86 -29.94
CA LEU A 21 6.45 -0.67 -30.36
C LEU A 21 5.65 0.08 -31.43
N LEU A 22 5.33 1.33 -31.18
CA LEU A 22 4.75 2.22 -32.20
C LEU A 22 5.86 3.03 -32.86
N ILE A 23 6.04 2.85 -34.17
CA ILE A 23 6.93 3.68 -34.98
C ILE A 23 6.09 4.67 -35.81
N VAL A 24 6.51 5.94 -35.83
CA VAL A 24 5.77 7.04 -36.46
C VAL A 24 6.71 7.87 -37.31
N ASP A 25 6.43 7.97 -38.61
CA ASP A 25 7.16 8.78 -39.59
C ASP A 25 6.23 8.98 -40.79
N ASP A 26 6.23 10.16 -41.40
CA ASP A 26 5.34 10.50 -42.52
C ASP A 26 5.74 9.81 -43.84
N ASN A 27 6.96 9.25 -43.88
CA ASN A 27 7.49 8.54 -45.03
C ASN A 27 7.46 7.02 -44.86
N ARG A 28 6.69 6.34 -45.72
CA ARG A 28 6.60 4.87 -45.77
C ARG A 28 7.94 4.15 -45.89
N ASN A 29 8.92 4.74 -46.60
CA ASN A 29 10.24 4.14 -46.75
C ASN A 29 11.05 4.16 -45.44
N ASN A 30 10.89 5.23 -44.64
CA ASN A 30 11.52 5.34 -43.33
C ASN A 30 10.92 4.30 -42.37
N LEU A 31 9.58 4.18 -42.34
CA LEU A 31 8.88 3.15 -41.56
C LEU A 31 9.34 1.74 -41.96
N PHE A 32 9.40 1.44 -43.26
CA PHE A 32 9.89 0.15 -43.76
C PHE A 32 11.32 -0.15 -43.28
N THR A 33 12.21 0.85 -43.35
CA THR A 33 13.61 0.74 -42.91
C THR A 33 13.68 0.48 -41.41
N LEU A 34 12.99 1.29 -40.61
CA LEU A 34 12.91 1.15 -39.15
C LEU A 34 12.39 -0.23 -38.75
N ARG A 35 11.24 -0.64 -39.29
CA ARG A 35 10.65 -1.96 -39.01
C ARG A 35 11.62 -3.08 -39.34
N THR A 36 12.22 -3.06 -40.54
CA THR A 36 13.16 -4.11 -40.98
C THR A 36 14.39 -4.16 -40.09
N LEU A 37 14.93 -3.00 -39.71
CA LEU A 37 16.05 -2.89 -38.78
C LEU A 37 15.67 -3.47 -37.40
N ILE A 38 14.56 -3.04 -36.81
CA ILE A 38 14.15 -3.51 -35.48
C ILE A 38 13.88 -5.02 -35.47
N GLN A 39 13.14 -5.52 -36.47
CA GLN A 39 12.82 -6.95 -36.61
C GLN A 39 14.06 -7.82 -36.84
N LYS A 40 15.15 -7.27 -37.36
CA LYS A 40 16.43 -7.98 -37.51
C LYS A 40 17.05 -8.31 -36.15
N TYR A 41 16.93 -7.42 -35.16
CA TYR A 41 17.61 -7.55 -33.86
C TYR A 41 16.70 -7.99 -32.71
N MET A 42 15.39 -7.76 -32.80
CA MET A 42 14.43 -8.00 -31.71
C MET A 42 13.16 -8.69 -32.21
N ASP A 43 12.47 -9.37 -31.29
CA ASP A 43 11.16 -9.99 -31.53
C ASP A 43 10.09 -9.14 -30.84
N VAL A 44 9.60 -8.12 -31.53
CA VAL A 44 8.69 -7.10 -30.99
C VAL A 44 7.52 -6.90 -31.94
N GLU A 45 6.33 -6.68 -31.40
CA GLU A 45 5.13 -6.35 -32.16
C GLU A 45 5.21 -4.87 -32.59
N ILE A 46 5.37 -4.61 -33.89
CA ILE A 46 5.55 -3.26 -34.43
C ILE A 46 4.26 -2.75 -35.04
N MET A 47 3.88 -1.55 -34.62
CA MET A 47 2.74 -0.80 -35.12
C MET A 47 3.27 0.42 -35.86
N GLU A 48 2.66 0.78 -36.99
CA GLU A 48 3.14 1.85 -37.86
C GLU A 48 2.09 2.96 -37.98
N ALA A 49 2.54 4.22 -37.93
CA ALA A 49 1.71 5.39 -38.19
C ALA A 49 2.40 6.35 -39.16
N LEU A 50 1.63 6.86 -40.12
CA LEU A 50 2.07 7.81 -41.16
C LEU A 50 1.79 9.28 -40.80
N SER A 51 1.22 9.54 -39.63
CA SER A 51 0.97 10.90 -39.15
C SER A 51 0.80 10.91 -37.64
N GLY A 52 0.96 12.10 -37.03
CA GLY A 52 0.67 12.32 -35.61
C GLY A 52 -0.76 11.94 -35.24
N GLN A 53 -1.73 12.24 -36.11
CA GLN A 53 -3.13 11.89 -35.90
C GLN A 53 -3.37 10.37 -35.90
N GLN A 54 -2.73 9.65 -36.83
CA GLN A 54 -2.81 8.18 -36.86
C GLN A 54 -2.14 7.57 -35.61
N ALA A 55 -0.99 8.11 -35.19
CA ALA A 55 -0.29 7.68 -33.98
C ALA A 55 -1.17 7.84 -32.73
N LEU A 56 -1.86 8.98 -32.59
CA LEU A 56 -2.82 9.21 -31.51
C LEU A 56 -3.98 8.22 -31.54
N SER A 57 -4.53 7.94 -32.73
CA SER A 57 -5.63 6.97 -32.89
C SER A 57 -5.19 5.57 -32.46
N ILE A 58 -4.01 5.14 -32.90
CA ILE A 58 -3.45 3.83 -32.54
C ILE A 58 -3.21 3.77 -31.03
N ALA A 59 -2.51 4.73 -30.44
CA ALA A 59 -2.19 4.73 -29.02
C ALA A 59 -3.42 4.80 -28.09
N LEU A 60 -4.57 5.25 -28.59
CA LEU A 60 -5.82 5.27 -27.84
C LEU A 60 -6.60 3.96 -27.89
N ASN A 61 -6.58 3.30 -29.04
CA ASN A 61 -7.41 2.12 -29.32
C ASN A 61 -6.67 0.82 -28.99
N GLU A 62 -5.36 0.83 -29.08
CA GLU A 62 -4.53 -0.35 -28.90
C GLU A 62 -3.98 -0.40 -27.47
N PRO A 63 -4.23 -1.49 -26.74
CA PRO A 63 -3.73 -1.62 -25.39
C PRO A 63 -2.22 -1.88 -25.36
N ASN A 64 -1.58 -1.41 -24.30
CA ASN A 64 -0.23 -1.83 -23.88
C ASN A 64 0.90 -1.51 -24.87
N ILE A 65 0.90 -0.33 -25.50
CA ILE A 65 2.09 0.14 -26.22
C ILE A 65 3.20 0.45 -25.21
N ASP A 66 4.35 -0.19 -25.36
CA ASP A 66 5.48 -0.10 -24.43
C ASP A 66 6.39 1.08 -24.74
N LEU A 67 6.53 1.43 -26.01
CA LEU A 67 7.46 2.45 -26.46
C LEU A 67 6.98 3.07 -27.77
N ILE A 68 7.29 4.35 -27.96
CA ILE A 68 7.01 5.07 -29.20
C ILE A 68 8.33 5.61 -29.75
N VAL A 69 8.60 5.35 -31.03
CA VAL A 69 9.66 6.03 -31.79
C VAL A 69 8.97 6.99 -32.76
N LEU A 70 9.23 8.28 -32.59
CA LEU A 70 8.42 9.34 -33.20
C LEU A 70 9.29 10.30 -33.99
N ASP A 71 9.03 10.43 -35.28
CA ASP A 71 9.63 11.50 -36.07
C ASP A 71 9.12 12.88 -35.62
N VAL A 72 10.04 13.83 -35.58
CA VAL A 72 9.73 15.21 -35.22
C VAL A 72 9.14 15.96 -36.41
N GLN A 73 9.68 15.72 -37.61
CA GLN A 73 9.35 16.50 -38.80
C GLN A 73 8.24 15.82 -39.62
N MET A 74 6.98 16.06 -39.23
CA MET A 74 5.81 15.57 -39.94
C MET A 74 4.89 16.73 -40.38
N PRO A 75 4.17 16.60 -41.50
CA PRO A 75 3.20 17.59 -41.96
C PRO A 75 1.97 17.62 -41.05
N GLU A 76 1.27 18.76 -41.05
CA GLU A 76 0.05 19.06 -40.29
C GLU A 76 0.26 19.12 -38.77
N MET A 77 0.79 18.03 -38.19
CA MET A 77 0.99 17.84 -36.78
C MET A 77 2.39 17.27 -36.52
N ASP A 78 3.26 18.08 -35.91
CA ASP A 78 4.64 17.70 -35.66
C ASP A 78 4.76 16.67 -34.51
N GLY A 79 5.96 16.09 -34.38
CA GLY A 79 6.21 15.09 -33.33
C GLY A 79 6.07 15.65 -31.91
N PHE A 80 6.38 16.93 -31.66
CA PHE A 80 6.24 17.52 -30.33
C PHE A 80 4.79 17.73 -29.94
N GLN A 81 3.96 18.21 -30.87
CA GLN A 81 2.50 18.31 -30.71
C GLN A 81 1.91 16.92 -30.47
N THR A 82 2.38 15.91 -31.20
CA THR A 82 1.96 14.51 -31.03
C THR A 82 2.29 13.98 -29.65
N ALA A 83 3.53 14.14 -29.20
CA ALA A 83 3.95 13.75 -27.87
C ALA A 83 3.16 14.48 -26.79
N SER A 84 2.93 15.80 -26.92
CA SER A 84 2.14 16.57 -25.95
C SER A 84 0.73 16.01 -25.79
N MET A 85 0.07 15.69 -26.90
CA MET A 85 -1.27 15.08 -26.89
C MET A 85 -1.29 13.67 -26.28
N LEU A 86 -0.23 12.88 -26.48
CA LEU A 86 -0.07 11.59 -25.80
C LEU A 86 0.13 11.76 -24.29
N LYS A 87 0.87 12.79 -23.87
CA LYS A 87 1.25 13.01 -22.46
C LYS A 87 0.13 13.61 -21.60
N ILE A 88 -0.86 14.26 -22.20
CA ILE A 88 -2.03 14.78 -21.46
C ILE A 88 -2.97 13.64 -21.02
N ARG A 89 -3.03 12.52 -21.76
CA ARG A 89 -4.06 11.48 -21.56
C ARG A 89 -3.60 10.40 -20.59
N LYS A 90 -4.46 9.99 -19.64
CA LYS A 90 -4.13 8.97 -18.62
C LYS A 90 -3.66 7.64 -19.21
N LYS A 91 -4.23 7.20 -20.34
CA LYS A 91 -3.86 5.92 -20.98
C LYS A 91 -2.47 5.91 -21.62
N THR A 92 -1.97 7.06 -22.06
CA THR A 92 -0.78 7.15 -22.92
C THR A 92 0.35 7.98 -22.30
N ARG A 93 0.10 8.65 -21.17
CA ARG A 93 1.06 9.59 -20.58
C ARG A 93 2.35 8.95 -20.08
N ASP A 94 2.28 7.69 -19.67
CA ASP A 94 3.43 6.99 -19.10
C ASP A 94 4.25 6.27 -20.18
N ILE A 95 3.76 6.23 -21.43
CA ILE A 95 4.48 5.57 -22.53
C ILE A 95 5.74 6.40 -22.86
N PRO A 96 6.94 5.81 -22.80
CA PRO A 96 8.17 6.49 -23.20
C PRO A 96 8.18 6.79 -24.69
N ILE A 97 8.79 7.92 -25.06
CA ILE A 97 8.89 8.40 -26.44
C ILE A 97 10.36 8.68 -26.75
N ILE A 98 10.85 8.12 -27.86
CA ILE A 98 12.15 8.41 -28.46
C ILE A 98 11.90 9.25 -29.71
N PHE A 99 12.41 10.49 -29.71
CA PHE A 99 12.29 11.35 -30.88
C PHE A 99 13.37 11.06 -31.92
N LEU A 100 12.99 11.04 -33.19
CA LEU A 100 13.91 11.10 -34.33
C LEU A 100 13.94 12.54 -34.87
N THR A 101 15.12 13.16 -34.96
CA THR A 101 15.27 14.57 -35.36
C THR A 101 16.44 14.79 -36.31
N ALA A 102 16.30 15.68 -37.29
CA ALA A 102 17.33 15.97 -38.28
C ALA A 102 18.39 16.99 -37.83
N ALA A 103 18.22 17.68 -36.69
CA ALA A 103 19.13 18.77 -36.32
C ALA A 103 19.44 18.83 -34.82
N PHE A 104 20.74 18.89 -34.50
CA PHE A 104 21.20 19.66 -33.33
C PHE A 104 21.06 21.15 -33.69
N LYS A 105 20.62 21.98 -32.75
CA LYS A 105 20.76 23.46 -32.69
C LYS A 105 19.46 24.29 -32.79
N SER A 106 18.54 24.06 -31.86
CA SER A 106 17.83 25.18 -31.24
C SER A 106 17.62 24.82 -29.78
N GLY A 107 18.00 25.71 -28.85
CA GLY A 107 17.69 25.52 -27.42
C GLY A 107 16.19 25.28 -27.17
N ASP A 108 15.36 25.71 -28.12
CA ASP A 108 13.90 25.54 -28.13
C ASP A 108 13.46 24.08 -28.29
N PHE A 109 14.18 23.25 -29.05
CA PHE A 109 13.79 21.84 -29.25
C PHE A 109 14.11 20.98 -28.03
N GLN A 110 15.26 21.23 -27.37
CA GLN A 110 15.57 20.59 -26.10
C GLN A 110 14.58 21.02 -25.02
N LYS A 111 14.29 22.33 -24.90
CA LYS A 111 13.30 22.83 -23.95
C LYS A 111 11.91 22.23 -24.17
N LYS A 112 11.41 22.24 -25.41
CA LYS A 112 10.07 21.71 -25.73
C LYS A 112 9.91 20.23 -25.39
N GLY A 113 10.87 19.37 -25.69
CA GLY A 113 10.69 17.96 -25.34
C GLY A 113 10.98 17.64 -23.86
N TYR A 114 11.80 18.44 -23.16
CA TYR A 114 11.85 18.39 -21.69
C TYR A 114 10.50 18.78 -21.08
N GLU A 115 9.85 19.83 -21.59
CA GLU A 115 8.53 20.30 -21.13
C GLU A 115 7.41 19.30 -21.42
N VAL A 116 7.52 18.54 -22.53
CA VAL A 116 6.57 17.49 -22.89
C VAL A 116 6.82 16.18 -22.11
N GLY A 117 7.89 16.09 -21.31
CA GLY A 117 8.24 14.86 -20.57
C GLY A 117 8.69 13.72 -21.48
N ALA A 118 9.20 14.05 -22.66
CA ALA A 118 9.86 13.10 -23.54
C ALA A 118 11.32 12.96 -23.14
N VAL A 119 11.79 11.71 -23.08
CA VAL A 119 12.99 11.36 -22.31
C VAL A 119 14.23 11.24 -23.20
N ASP A 120 14.09 10.97 -24.50
CA ASP A 120 15.25 10.67 -25.35
C ASP A 120 15.13 11.11 -26.81
N TYR A 121 16.28 11.34 -27.44
CA TYR A 121 16.41 11.82 -28.82
C TYR A 121 17.46 11.03 -29.60
N LEU A 122 17.21 10.87 -30.90
CA LEU A 122 18.09 10.28 -31.88
C LEU A 122 18.19 11.18 -33.11
N LEU A 123 19.41 11.38 -33.59
CA LEU A 123 19.66 12.20 -34.77
C LEU A 123 19.56 11.37 -36.04
N LYS A 124 18.99 11.97 -37.09
CA LYS A 124 19.08 11.49 -38.46
C LYS A 124 20.41 12.00 -39.06
N PRO A 125 21.19 11.18 -39.80
CA PRO A 125 20.92 9.78 -40.15
C PRO A 125 21.04 8.86 -38.93
N ILE A 126 20.10 7.91 -38.83
CA ILE A 126 19.96 7.03 -37.67
C ILE A 126 21.18 6.10 -37.63
N ASN A 127 21.86 6.06 -36.48
CA ASN A 127 22.84 5.03 -36.19
C ASN A 127 22.09 3.78 -35.69
N ASP A 128 22.16 2.70 -36.48
CA ASP A 128 21.47 1.44 -36.21
C ASP A 128 21.73 0.91 -34.80
N ASP A 129 23.01 0.82 -34.40
CA ASP A 129 23.40 0.33 -33.08
C ASP A 129 22.84 1.21 -31.96
N LEU A 130 22.86 2.53 -32.14
CA LEU A 130 22.35 3.47 -31.14
C LEU A 130 20.83 3.35 -30.96
N LEU A 131 20.07 3.23 -32.06
CA LEU A 131 18.62 3.03 -32.01
C LEU A 131 18.28 1.72 -31.27
N ILE A 132 18.89 0.61 -31.68
CA ILE A 132 18.67 -0.70 -31.08
C ILE A 132 19.04 -0.71 -29.60
N ASN A 133 20.16 -0.10 -29.21
CA ASN A 133 20.57 0.00 -27.80
C ASN A 133 19.59 0.83 -26.96
N LYS A 134 19.06 1.94 -27.50
CA LYS A 134 18.04 2.74 -26.80
C LYS A 134 16.75 1.96 -26.61
N ILE A 135 16.21 1.37 -27.68
CA ILE A 135 14.99 0.54 -27.59
C ILE A 135 15.18 -0.59 -26.57
N SER A 136 16.31 -1.31 -26.63
CA SER A 136 16.63 -2.39 -25.70
C SER A 136 16.72 -1.91 -24.25
N THR A 137 17.26 -0.70 -24.02
CA THR A 137 17.34 -0.10 -22.69
C THR A 137 15.95 0.20 -22.15
N TYR A 138 15.06 0.80 -22.93
CA TYR A 138 13.68 1.06 -22.52
C TYR A 138 12.92 -0.23 -22.24
N PHE A 139 12.99 -1.23 -23.12
CA PHE A 139 12.33 -2.51 -22.88
C PHE A 139 12.85 -3.21 -21.62
N ARG A 140 14.16 -3.15 -21.34
CA ARG A 140 14.72 -3.67 -20.09
C ARG A 140 14.19 -2.92 -18.86
N LEU A 141 14.03 -1.60 -18.94
CA LEU A 141 13.47 -0.80 -17.85
C LEU A 141 12.00 -1.15 -17.60
N ILE A 142 11.19 -1.19 -18.65
CA ILE A 142 9.76 -1.56 -18.58
C ILE A 142 9.60 -2.99 -18.05
N GLN A 143 10.42 -3.93 -18.52
CA GLN A 143 10.43 -5.30 -18.02
C GLN A 143 10.70 -5.33 -16.52
N LYS A 144 11.74 -4.63 -16.07
CA LYS A 144 12.12 -4.57 -14.67
C LYS A 144 11.04 -3.91 -13.81
N GLU A 145 10.38 -2.87 -14.31
CA GLU A 145 9.26 -2.22 -13.63
C GLU A 145 8.09 -3.19 -13.46
N ARG A 146 7.72 -3.94 -14.51
CA ARG A 146 6.68 -4.98 -14.44
C ARG A 146 7.02 -6.06 -13.42
N GLU A 147 8.25 -6.57 -13.44
CA GLU A 147 8.73 -7.57 -12.48
C GLU A 147 8.67 -7.06 -11.03
N ILE A 148 9.12 -5.83 -10.79
CA ILE A 148 9.09 -5.21 -9.45
C ILE A 148 7.65 -5.01 -8.97
N ASN A 149 6.78 -4.49 -9.83
CA ASN A 149 5.38 -4.25 -9.47
C ASN A 149 4.68 -5.55 -9.11
N GLN A 150 4.91 -6.62 -9.86
CA GLN A 150 4.37 -7.94 -9.54
C GLN A 150 4.85 -8.45 -8.18
N VAL A 151 6.16 -8.41 -7.92
CA VAL A 151 6.72 -8.82 -6.62
C VAL A 151 6.19 -7.97 -5.47
N LEU A 152 6.01 -6.67 -5.70
CA LEU A 152 5.46 -5.75 -4.72
C LEU A 152 4.00 -6.09 -4.40
N GLU A 153 3.17 -6.32 -5.41
CA GLU A 153 1.78 -6.72 -5.24
C GLU A 153 1.66 -8.04 -4.45
N GLU A 154 2.47 -9.04 -4.79
CA GLU A 154 2.53 -10.31 -4.06
C GLU A 154 2.93 -10.09 -2.59
N ARG A 155 3.93 -9.24 -2.34
CA ARG A 155 4.39 -8.94 -0.98
C ARG A 155 3.35 -8.16 -0.17
N VAL A 156 2.64 -7.23 -0.80
CA VAL A 156 1.54 -6.50 -0.17
C VAL A 156 0.43 -7.48 0.20
N ALA A 157 -0.01 -8.34 -0.72
CA ALA A 157 -1.03 -9.34 -0.46
C ALA A 157 -0.64 -10.28 0.70
N ALA A 158 0.61 -10.76 0.72
CA ALA A 158 1.13 -11.61 1.78
C ALA A 158 1.13 -10.90 3.15
N ARG A 159 1.60 -9.65 3.22
CA ARG A 159 1.62 -8.86 4.45
C ARG A 159 0.22 -8.51 4.94
N THR A 160 -0.70 -8.19 4.04
CA THR A 160 -2.10 -7.95 4.40
C THR A 160 -2.75 -9.19 4.99
N ALA A 161 -2.52 -10.37 4.40
CA ALA A 161 -3.01 -11.63 4.95
C ALA A 161 -2.40 -11.98 6.31
N GLU A 162 -1.11 -11.72 6.51
CA GLU A 162 -0.42 -11.90 7.80
C GLU A 162 -1.00 -10.98 8.89
N LEU A 163 -1.19 -9.69 8.57
CA LEU A 163 -1.80 -8.72 9.49
C LEU A 163 -3.23 -9.12 9.85
N GLN A 164 -4.03 -9.57 8.88
CA GLN A 164 -5.39 -10.05 9.14
C GLN A 164 -5.40 -11.26 10.07
N ARG A 165 -4.50 -12.24 9.88
CA ARG A 165 -4.38 -13.39 10.78
C ARG A 165 -3.95 -12.98 12.18
N ALA A 166 -2.99 -12.05 12.30
CA ALA A 166 -2.54 -11.55 13.58
C ALA A 166 -3.64 -10.79 14.34
N ASN A 167 -4.44 -9.98 13.64
CA ASN A 167 -5.58 -9.28 14.21
C ASN A 167 -6.67 -10.27 14.66
N HIS A 168 -7.03 -11.23 13.79
CA HIS A 168 -8.03 -12.24 14.13
C HIS A 168 -7.61 -13.08 15.33
N TYR A 169 -6.35 -13.52 15.39
CA TYR A 169 -5.82 -14.24 16.54
C TYR A 169 -5.89 -13.40 17.83
N ARG A 170 -5.61 -12.09 17.75
CA ARG A 170 -5.74 -11.17 18.87
C ARG A 170 -7.18 -11.06 19.37
N GLU A 171 -8.13 -10.88 18.46
CA GLU A 171 -9.56 -10.83 18.78
C GLU A 171 -10.02 -12.15 19.42
N GLN A 172 -9.64 -13.29 18.84
CA GLN A 172 -9.94 -14.60 19.40
C GLN A 172 -9.38 -14.80 20.82
N ILE A 173 -8.15 -14.35 21.09
CA ILE A 173 -7.60 -14.39 22.44
C ILE A 173 -8.50 -13.60 23.39
N ILE A 174 -8.84 -12.35 23.04
CA ILE A 174 -9.62 -11.43 23.86
C ILE A 174 -11.04 -11.97 24.11
N ASP A 175 -11.68 -12.52 23.08
CA ASP A 175 -13.04 -13.06 23.15
C ASP A 175 -13.11 -14.39 23.89
N THR A 176 -12.03 -15.19 23.87
CA THR A 176 -11.95 -16.45 24.64
C THR A 176 -11.51 -16.21 26.09
N MET A 177 -11.11 -14.98 26.47
CA MET A 177 -10.80 -14.69 27.88
C MET A 177 -12.08 -14.83 28.71
N GLY A 178 -12.06 -15.67 29.75
CA GLY A 178 -13.18 -15.81 30.68
C GLY A 178 -13.32 -14.66 31.69
N GLU A 179 -12.43 -13.67 31.64
CA GLU A 179 -12.51 -12.45 32.45
C GLU A 179 -13.07 -11.30 31.61
N ALA A 180 -13.90 -10.47 32.23
CA ALA A 180 -14.47 -9.29 31.58
C ALA A 180 -13.37 -8.25 31.36
N LEU A 181 -13.14 -7.87 30.10
CA LEU A 181 -12.18 -6.84 29.71
C LEU A 181 -12.94 -5.62 29.19
N LEU A 182 -12.65 -4.46 29.78
CA LEU A 182 -13.17 -3.15 29.39
C LEU A 182 -12.00 -2.22 29.09
N VAL A 183 -12.04 -1.55 27.94
CA VAL A 183 -11.09 -0.48 27.60
C VAL A 183 -11.80 0.85 27.67
N LEU A 184 -11.28 1.75 28.48
CA LEU A 184 -11.86 3.06 28.74
C LEU A 184 -10.97 4.17 28.19
N ASN A 185 -11.56 5.30 27.84
CA ASN A 185 -10.79 6.54 27.68
C ASN A 185 -10.42 7.15 29.06
N PRO A 186 -9.56 8.18 29.11
CA PRO A 186 -9.17 8.83 30.37
C PRO A 186 -10.35 9.47 31.13
N ASN A 187 -11.48 9.72 30.46
CA ASN A 187 -12.71 10.25 31.05
C ASN A 187 -13.62 9.15 31.61
N GLY A 188 -13.23 7.88 31.56
CA GLY A 188 -13.99 6.75 32.09
C GLY A 188 -15.10 6.22 31.17
N VAL A 189 -15.15 6.64 29.90
CA VAL A 189 -16.11 6.14 28.91
C VAL A 189 -15.59 4.85 28.29
N ILE A 190 -16.44 3.83 28.20
CA ILE A 190 -16.12 2.54 27.60
C ILE A 190 -15.96 2.69 26.09
N LYS A 191 -14.76 2.43 25.58
CA LYS A 191 -14.43 2.40 24.14
C LYS A 191 -14.54 1.01 23.54
N SER A 192 -14.27 -0.02 24.33
CA SER A 192 -14.31 -1.42 23.89
C SER A 192 -14.56 -2.35 25.07
N ALA A 193 -15.15 -3.50 24.78
CA ALA A 193 -15.43 -4.56 25.74
C ALA A 193 -15.34 -5.93 25.02
N ASN A 194 -14.84 -6.96 25.71
CA ASN A 194 -14.85 -8.33 25.18
C ASN A 194 -16.18 -9.04 25.47
N LEU A 195 -16.38 -10.22 24.86
CA LEU A 195 -17.59 -11.01 25.05
C LEU A 195 -17.92 -11.28 26.53
N ALA A 196 -16.93 -11.69 27.33
CA ALA A 196 -17.14 -11.96 28.75
C ALA A 196 -17.64 -10.74 29.53
N ALA A 197 -17.29 -9.52 29.12
CA ALA A 197 -17.82 -8.30 29.74
C ALA A 197 -19.31 -8.08 29.41
N TYR A 198 -19.73 -8.32 28.16
CA TYR A 198 -21.14 -8.26 27.78
C TYR A 198 -21.97 -9.33 28.51
N GLU A 199 -21.47 -10.57 28.58
CA GLU A 199 -22.12 -11.67 29.30
C GLU A 199 -22.21 -11.41 30.81
N MET A 200 -21.14 -10.89 31.43
CA MET A 200 -21.11 -10.61 32.87
C MET A 200 -22.01 -9.45 33.26
N LEU A 201 -22.09 -8.41 32.42
CA LEU A 201 -22.91 -7.21 32.67
C LEU A 201 -24.35 -7.34 32.15
N ASP A 202 -24.65 -8.39 31.39
CA ASP A 202 -25.97 -8.62 30.79
C ASP A 202 -26.42 -7.46 29.88
N PHE A 203 -25.47 -6.90 29.12
CA PHE A 203 -25.74 -5.89 28.10
C PHE A 203 -25.79 -6.53 26.72
N PRO A 204 -26.69 -6.09 25.83
CA PRO A 204 -26.63 -6.46 24.41
C PRO A 204 -25.34 -5.96 23.75
N ASP A 205 -24.88 -6.69 22.74
CA ASP A 205 -23.71 -6.33 21.94
C ASP A 205 -23.78 -4.88 21.46
N GLY A 206 -22.74 -4.11 21.79
CA GLY A 206 -22.59 -2.71 21.38
C GLY A 206 -23.26 -1.68 22.31
N GLU A 207 -24.18 -2.07 23.21
CA GLU A 207 -24.81 -1.10 24.13
C GLU A 207 -23.89 -0.66 25.27
N LEU A 208 -22.84 -1.43 25.56
CA LEU A 208 -21.86 -1.10 26.58
C LEU A 208 -20.89 0.01 26.11
N ILE A 209 -20.71 0.17 24.80
CA ILE A 209 -19.78 1.15 24.23
C ILE A 209 -20.40 2.54 24.34
N GLY A 210 -19.66 3.49 24.92
CA GLY A 210 -20.11 4.85 25.17
C GLY A 210 -20.75 5.07 26.55
N ALA A 211 -21.05 4.00 27.30
CA ALA A 211 -21.46 4.12 28.70
C ALA A 211 -20.29 4.55 29.59
N LEU A 212 -20.59 5.21 30.71
CA LEU A 212 -19.59 5.53 31.73
C LEU A 212 -19.34 4.29 32.59
N LEU A 213 -18.08 4.01 32.94
CA LEU A 213 -17.75 2.91 33.84
C LEU A 213 -18.55 2.98 35.15
N GLY A 214 -18.79 4.20 35.65
CA GLY A 214 -19.54 4.43 36.89
C GLY A 214 -21.00 3.96 36.85
N ASP A 215 -21.58 3.77 35.66
CA ASP A 215 -22.97 3.28 35.52
C ASP A 215 -23.07 1.77 35.76
N VAL A 216 -21.95 1.05 35.60
CA VAL A 216 -21.87 -0.42 35.66
C VAL A 216 -20.93 -0.91 36.77
N PHE A 217 -20.47 -0.03 37.65
CA PHE A 217 -19.45 -0.32 38.65
C PHE A 217 -19.79 0.30 40.02
N GLU A 218 -19.70 -0.51 41.08
CA GLU A 218 -19.92 -0.11 42.48
C GLU A 218 -18.81 -0.71 43.35
N GLU A 219 -18.17 0.10 44.19
CA GLU A 219 -17.15 -0.40 45.13
C GLU A 219 -17.78 -1.00 46.38
N ALA A 220 -17.10 -1.98 46.98
CA ALA A 220 -17.59 -2.66 48.18
C ALA A 220 -17.49 -1.78 49.44
N ASP A 221 -16.66 -0.74 49.45
CA ASP A 221 -16.40 0.15 50.60
C ASP A 221 -16.84 1.61 50.33
N PRO A 222 -17.87 2.12 51.05
CA PRO A 222 -18.37 3.49 50.91
C PRO A 222 -17.37 4.60 51.28
N GLU A 223 -16.39 4.36 52.17
CA GLU A 223 -15.38 5.36 52.52
C GLU A 223 -14.35 5.58 51.40
N GLN A 224 -14.14 4.56 50.56
CA GLN A 224 -13.23 4.61 49.40
C GLN A 224 -13.93 5.21 48.16
N ALA A 225 -15.23 4.97 47.98
CA ALA A 225 -16.01 5.42 46.82
C ALA A 225 -15.98 6.95 46.59
N SER A 226 -15.96 7.78 47.65
CA SER A 226 -15.94 9.25 47.54
C SER A 226 -14.54 9.83 47.27
N ALA A 227 -13.47 9.08 47.54
CA ALA A 227 -12.09 9.48 47.29
C ALA A 227 -11.58 9.04 45.90
N PHE A 228 -12.29 8.12 45.24
CA PHE A 228 -11.67 7.30 44.19
C PHE A 228 -11.62 7.93 42.80
N MET A 229 -12.65 8.65 42.34
CA MET A 229 -12.66 9.18 40.97
C MET A 229 -11.48 10.13 40.67
N GLY A 230 -11.00 10.87 41.68
CA GLY A 230 -9.81 11.73 41.56
C GLY A 230 -8.50 11.01 41.90
N THR A 231 -8.42 10.33 43.05
CA THR A 231 -7.17 9.77 43.59
C THR A 231 -6.69 8.51 42.87
N TRP A 232 -7.60 7.74 42.26
CA TRP A 232 -7.22 6.51 41.55
C TRP A 232 -6.57 6.76 40.18
N LEU A 233 -6.99 7.82 39.48
CA LEU A 233 -6.33 8.28 38.25
C LEU A 233 -4.89 8.73 38.56
N GLU A 234 -4.68 9.46 39.66
CA GLU A 234 -3.35 9.83 40.15
C GLU A 234 -2.49 8.62 40.54
N ALA A 235 -3.09 7.60 41.17
CA ALA A 235 -2.42 6.35 41.51
C ALA A 235 -2.03 5.54 40.26
N LEU A 236 -2.89 5.47 39.24
CA LEU A 236 -2.57 4.86 37.94
C LEU A 236 -1.46 5.62 37.21
N VAL A 237 -1.48 6.97 37.24
CA VAL A 237 -0.42 7.79 36.65
C VAL A 237 0.93 7.47 37.28
N ARG A 238 0.96 7.26 38.61
CA ARG A 238 2.17 7.00 39.41
C ARG A 238 2.68 5.56 39.34
N VAL A 239 1.79 4.56 39.39
CA VAL A 239 2.15 3.13 39.53
C VAL A 239 1.97 2.34 38.22
N GLY A 240 1.18 2.86 37.27
CA GLY A 240 0.94 2.26 35.95
C GLY A 240 -0.02 1.07 35.92
N VAL A 241 -0.08 0.29 37.01
CA VAL A 241 -0.99 -0.86 37.19
C VAL A 241 -1.46 -0.94 38.64
N ILE A 242 -2.75 -1.21 38.84
CA ILE A 242 -3.34 -1.52 40.15
C ILE A 242 -4.07 -2.87 40.01
N ARG A 243 -3.88 -3.78 40.96
CA ARG A 243 -4.42 -5.15 40.91
C ARG A 243 -5.18 -5.48 42.19
N ASN A 244 -6.02 -6.50 42.10
CA ASN A 244 -6.73 -7.11 43.22
C ASN A 244 -7.65 -6.15 43.99
N ILE A 245 -8.37 -5.29 43.27
CA ILE A 245 -9.39 -4.41 43.87
C ILE A 245 -10.69 -5.20 43.95
N GLU A 246 -11.21 -5.43 45.15
CA GLU A 246 -12.54 -6.04 45.31
C GLU A 246 -13.64 -5.00 45.03
N ALA A 247 -14.54 -5.34 44.11
CA ALA A 247 -15.61 -4.45 43.71
C ALA A 247 -16.85 -5.25 43.27
N ARG A 248 -17.88 -4.54 42.84
CA ARG A 248 -19.10 -5.11 42.28
C ARG A 248 -19.35 -4.49 40.92
N LEU A 249 -19.67 -5.33 39.94
CA LEU A 249 -20.25 -4.86 38.69
C LEU A 249 -21.77 -4.87 38.80
N ILE A 250 -22.41 -3.87 38.22
CA ILE A 250 -23.85 -3.74 38.15
C ILE A 250 -24.28 -4.11 36.73
N THR A 251 -25.03 -5.20 36.63
CA THR A 251 -25.65 -5.63 35.38
C THR A 251 -26.74 -4.67 34.92
N LYS A 252 -27.16 -4.75 33.66
CA LYS A 252 -28.26 -3.93 33.12
C LYS A 252 -29.57 -4.08 33.93
N GLU A 253 -29.83 -5.26 34.47
CA GLU A 253 -30.99 -5.55 35.33
C GLU A 253 -30.80 -5.14 36.80
N GLY A 254 -29.64 -4.58 37.17
CA GLY A 254 -29.34 -4.11 38.52
C GLY A 254 -28.85 -5.20 39.48
N ARG A 255 -28.62 -6.42 39.00
CA ARG A 255 -27.91 -7.47 39.77
C ARG A 255 -26.45 -7.06 39.97
N ARG A 256 -25.93 -7.33 41.18
CA ARG A 256 -24.54 -7.09 41.56
C ARG A 256 -23.72 -8.37 41.43
N VAL A 257 -22.63 -8.30 40.68
CA VAL A 257 -21.66 -9.41 40.51
C VAL A 257 -20.39 -9.05 41.26
N PRO A 258 -19.99 -9.79 42.31
CA PRO A 258 -18.74 -9.53 43.00
C PRO A 258 -17.56 -9.88 42.09
N ILE A 259 -16.62 -8.95 41.97
CA ILE A 259 -15.46 -9.10 41.08
C ILE A 259 -14.15 -8.77 41.78
N LEU A 260 -13.07 -9.37 41.28
CA LEU A 260 -11.72 -8.92 41.51
C LEU A 260 -11.23 -8.15 40.27
N LEU A 261 -10.88 -6.89 40.47
CA LEU A 261 -10.60 -5.95 39.41
C LEU A 261 -9.10 -5.63 39.35
N SER A 262 -8.55 -5.68 38.15
CA SER A 262 -7.23 -5.16 37.81
C SER A 262 -7.36 -4.06 36.78
N ARG A 263 -6.54 -3.01 36.89
CA ARG A 263 -6.58 -1.87 35.98
C ARG A 263 -5.17 -1.43 35.61
N SER A 264 -4.97 -1.09 34.34
CA SER A 264 -3.68 -0.66 33.80
C SER A 264 -3.86 0.51 32.84
N ALA A 265 -2.95 1.47 32.91
CA ALA A 265 -2.94 2.61 31.99
C ALA A 265 -2.05 2.33 30.77
N ILE A 266 -2.58 2.58 29.58
CA ILE A 266 -1.80 2.66 28.34
C ILE A 266 -1.38 4.12 28.14
N LYS A 267 -0.09 4.35 27.92
CA LYS A 267 0.48 5.67 27.67
C LYS A 267 0.97 5.80 26.23
N ASN A 268 0.88 7.00 25.66
CA ASN A 268 1.51 7.31 24.39
C ASN A 268 3.02 7.61 24.55
N SER A 269 3.70 7.94 23.46
CA SER A 269 5.12 8.31 23.46
C SER A 269 5.46 9.59 24.22
N LYS A 270 4.46 10.37 24.63
CA LYS A 270 4.58 11.59 25.45
C LYS A 270 4.22 11.35 26.93
N GLU A 271 4.06 10.09 27.34
CA GLU A 271 3.65 9.67 28.68
C GLU A 271 2.22 10.06 29.08
N GLU A 272 1.39 10.54 28.15
CA GLU A 272 -0.01 10.84 28.40
C GLU A 272 -0.83 9.54 28.36
N ILE A 273 -1.74 9.34 29.31
CA ILE A 273 -2.64 8.19 29.32
C ILE A 273 -3.63 8.32 28.16
N THR A 274 -3.67 7.32 27.29
CA THR A 274 -4.61 7.26 26.17
C THR A 274 -5.80 6.36 26.47
N ASP A 275 -5.56 5.27 27.18
CA ASP A 275 -6.55 4.25 27.46
C ASP A 275 -6.32 3.63 28.84
N ILE A 276 -7.38 3.14 29.45
CA ILE A 276 -7.33 2.41 30.71
C ILE A 276 -7.95 1.03 30.47
N ILE A 277 -7.17 -0.03 30.63
CA ILE A 277 -7.63 -1.41 30.56
C ILE A 277 -8.12 -1.80 31.96
N CYS A 278 -9.35 -2.28 32.06
CA CYS A 278 -9.93 -2.89 33.25
C CYS A 278 -10.22 -4.36 32.96
N ILE A 279 -9.71 -5.26 33.81
CA ILE A 279 -9.97 -6.69 33.76
C ILE A 279 -10.67 -7.07 35.05
N ALA A 280 -11.87 -7.64 34.93
CA ALA A 280 -12.73 -8.03 36.03
C ALA A 280 -12.94 -9.55 36.00
N ARG A 281 -12.59 -10.20 37.11
CA ARG A 281 -12.82 -11.62 37.34
C ARG A 281 -14.00 -11.81 38.27
N ASP A 282 -14.99 -12.60 37.89
CA ASP A 282 -16.09 -12.99 38.79
C ASP A 282 -15.53 -13.86 39.93
N ILE A 283 -15.84 -13.46 41.17
CA ILE A 283 -15.46 -14.19 42.39
C ILE A 283 -16.68 -14.76 43.13
N THR A 284 -17.83 -14.84 42.46
CA THR A 284 -19.04 -15.46 43.00
C THR A 284 -18.73 -16.90 43.45
N GLY A 285 -18.98 -17.20 44.72
CA GLY A 285 -18.74 -18.52 45.31
C GLY A 285 -17.32 -18.76 45.84
N TYR A 286 -16.39 -17.81 45.70
CA TYR A 286 -15.12 -17.86 46.43
C TYR A 286 -15.36 -17.49 47.89
N GLN A 287 -15.25 -18.47 48.80
CA GLN A 287 -15.18 -18.21 50.23
C GLN A 287 -13.76 -17.79 50.59
N ARG A 288 -13.67 -16.67 51.30
CA ARG A 288 -12.44 -16.24 51.96
C ARG A 288 -12.01 -17.37 52.89
N VAL A 289 -10.83 -17.95 52.66
CA VAL A 289 -10.13 -18.58 53.79
C VAL A 289 -9.73 -17.38 54.63
N GLU A 290 -10.48 -17.10 55.69
CA GLU A 290 -9.95 -16.27 56.76
C GLU A 290 -8.67 -16.97 57.20
N GLU A 291 -7.52 -16.35 56.93
CA GLU A 291 -6.32 -16.63 57.73
C GLU A 291 -6.69 -16.18 59.14
N ASP A 292 -7.33 -17.09 59.88
CA ASP A 292 -7.48 -17.01 61.31
C ASP A 292 -6.06 -16.89 61.90
N ALA A 293 -5.92 -15.84 62.69
CA ALA A 293 -4.75 -15.39 63.41
C ALA A 293 -3.91 -16.50 64.08
N GLU A 294 -2.59 -16.30 64.05
CA GLU A 294 -1.75 -16.26 65.26
C GLU A 294 -0.64 -15.20 65.12
#